data_AF-X5YDS7-F1
#
_entry.id   AF-X5YDS7-F1
#
_cell.length_a   1.000
_cell.length_b   1.000
_cell.length_c   1.000
_cell.angle_alpha   90.00
_cell.angle_beta   90.00
_cell.angle_gamma   90.00
#
_symmetry.space_group_name_H-M   'P 1'
#
loop_
_entity.id
_entity.type
_entity.pdbx_description
1 polymer ?
#
loop_
_entity_poly.entity_id
_entity_poly.type
_entity_poly.pdbx_seq_one_letter_code
_entity_poly.pdbx_strand_id
1 'polypeptide(L)'
;MNDDDPINSLANAIRHRSAILFVGAGVSISVGLPSWEKLIERMAKELGVDDEFSTRRDRFQTLAEYYRIKHGSIGPLRSWMDRNWSVAKERIEKSELHRLIVTLDFPVIYTTNYDRNLELAFEIHGREYVKVANARHVAQARRGVTHIVKFHGDFDEDSSLVLTETDYLDRLSFNSPLDVRFRSDALGSTILFIGYSLSDPNIRLLLHRLWQTWHRSGYEKDRPPSFIFMPSRNPVEEAVLGRWGISVLVGAGNDPEAGLTDFLRRLVEAVAVT
;
A
#
# COMPACT_ATOMS: atom_id res chain seq x y z
N MET A 1 6.83 13.11 28.81
CA MET A 1 6.27 12.06 27.92
C MET A 1 7.45 11.35 27.32
N ASN A 2 7.49 10.02 27.32
CA ASN A 2 8.61 9.29 26.71
C ASN A 2 8.55 9.52 25.19
N ASP A 3 9.52 10.25 24.65
CA ASP A 3 9.73 10.39 23.20
C ASP A 3 10.05 9.03 22.52
N ASP A 4 10.24 7.97 23.30
CA ASP A 4 10.48 6.59 22.86
C ASP A 4 9.22 5.79 22.52
N ASP A 5 8.00 6.33 22.68
CA ASP A 5 6.78 5.63 22.24
C ASP A 5 6.60 5.75 20.72
N PRO A 6 6.64 4.63 19.96
CA PRO A 6 6.46 4.62 18.51
C PRO A 6 5.21 5.37 18.02
N ILE A 7 4.11 5.30 18.77
CA ILE A 7 2.84 5.95 18.39
C ILE A 7 2.99 7.47 18.50
N ASN A 8 3.64 7.99 19.54
CA ASN A 8 3.84 9.42 19.71
C ASN A 8 4.80 10.00 18.66
N SER A 9 5.86 9.26 18.32
CA SER A 9 6.77 9.64 17.23
C SER A 9 6.03 9.74 15.88
N LEU A 10 5.21 8.73 15.57
CA LEU A 10 4.39 8.71 14.36
C LEU A 10 3.33 9.83 14.37
N ALA A 11 2.64 10.05 15.50
CA ALA A 11 1.65 11.12 15.65
C ALA A 11 2.29 12.51 15.45
N ASN A 12 3.50 12.73 15.99
CA ASN A 12 4.29 13.94 15.74
C ASN A 12 4.55 14.12 14.24
N ALA A 13 5.00 13.08 13.53
CA ALA A 13 5.27 13.16 12.09
C ALA A 13 4.00 13.45 11.26
N ILE A 14 2.85 12.88 11.66
CA ILE A 14 1.56 13.17 11.03
C ILE A 14 1.15 14.63 11.25
N ARG A 15 1.26 15.15 12.48
CA ARG A 15 0.97 16.55 12.80
C ARG A 15 1.79 17.54 11.96
N HIS A 16 3.06 17.24 11.75
CA HIS A 16 3.95 18.07 10.93
C HIS A 16 3.80 17.81 9.42
N ARG A 17 2.86 16.95 9.00
CA ARG A 17 2.67 16.51 7.61
C ARG A 17 3.98 16.01 6.98
N SER A 18 4.78 15.28 7.75
CA SER A 18 6.04 14.65 7.34
C SER A 18 5.97 13.12 7.41
N ALA A 19 4.76 12.58 7.46
CA ALA A 19 4.49 11.14 7.41
C ALA A 19 3.80 10.76 6.10
N ILE A 20 4.15 9.60 5.57
CA ILE A 20 3.55 8.98 4.39
C ILE A 20 2.81 7.73 4.85
N LEU A 21 1.60 7.54 4.32
CA LEU A 21 0.86 6.29 4.49
C LEU A 21 1.10 5.38 3.30
N PHE A 22 1.34 4.10 3.54
CA PHE A 22 1.40 3.07 2.53
C PHE A 22 0.32 2.01 2.83
N VAL A 23 -0.64 1.88 1.91
CA VAL A 23 -1.83 1.05 2.08
C VAL A 23 -1.73 -0.18 1.18
N GLY A 24 -1.93 -1.36 1.76
CA GLY A 24 -2.03 -2.62 1.04
C GLY A 24 -3.45 -3.17 0.91
N ALA A 25 -3.55 -4.34 0.29
CA ALA A 25 -4.81 -5.01 0.02
C ALA A 25 -5.62 -5.34 1.29
N GLY A 26 -4.98 -5.44 2.45
CA GLY A 26 -5.66 -5.73 3.72
C GLY A 26 -6.72 -4.68 4.09
N VAL A 27 -6.52 -3.41 3.71
CA VAL A 27 -7.52 -2.34 3.91
C VAL A 27 -8.73 -2.49 2.98
N SER A 28 -8.48 -2.96 1.75
CA SER A 28 -9.54 -3.22 0.76
C SER A 28 -10.33 -4.49 1.08
N ILE A 29 -9.68 -5.51 1.66
CA ILE A 29 -10.33 -6.76 2.08
C ILE A 29 -11.35 -6.50 3.21
N SER A 30 -11.08 -5.54 4.10
CA SER A 30 -11.99 -5.22 5.22
C SER A 30 -13.37 -4.73 4.78
N VAL A 31 -13.45 -4.11 3.61
CA VAL A 31 -14.73 -3.67 3.00
C VAL A 31 -15.35 -4.71 2.06
N GLY A 32 -14.77 -5.91 2.02
CA GLY A 32 -15.29 -7.09 1.34
C GLY A 32 -14.77 -7.30 -0.07
N LEU A 33 -13.65 -6.68 -0.46
CA LEU A 33 -13.03 -6.97 -1.75
C LEU A 33 -12.43 -8.38 -1.80
N PRO A 34 -12.43 -9.03 -2.98
CA PRO A 34 -11.80 -10.33 -3.16
C PRO A 34 -10.32 -10.27 -2.79
N SER A 35 -9.82 -11.34 -2.17
CA SER A 35 -8.39 -11.53 -1.99
C SER A 35 -7.72 -11.81 -3.35
N TRP A 36 -6.40 -11.60 -3.39
CA TRP A 36 -5.56 -12.03 -4.51
C TRP A 36 -5.75 -13.51 -4.88
N GLU A 37 -6.04 -14.36 -3.89
CA GLU A 37 -6.29 -15.80 -4.08
C GLU A 37 -7.48 -16.05 -5.00
N LYS A 38 -8.59 -15.31 -4.82
CA LYS A 38 -9.76 -15.42 -5.70
C LYS A 38 -9.46 -15.03 -7.15
N LEU A 39 -8.54 -14.10 -7.36
CA LEU A 39 -8.10 -13.71 -8.70
C LEU A 39 -7.23 -14.80 -9.34
N ILE A 40 -6.35 -15.43 -8.57
CA ILE A 40 -5.54 -16.59 -9.00
C ILE A 40 -6.45 -17.74 -9.43
N GLU A 41 -7.40 -18.13 -8.58
CA GLU A 41 -8.39 -19.19 -8.86
C GLU A 41 -9.16 -18.91 -10.15
N ARG A 42 -9.58 -17.66 -10.35
CA ARG A 42 -10.30 -17.24 -11.56
C ARG A 42 -9.45 -17.41 -12.81
N MET A 43 -8.21 -16.91 -12.80
CA MET A 43 -7.32 -17.04 -13.95
C MET A 43 -7.01 -18.50 -14.25
N ALA A 44 -6.72 -19.31 -13.23
CA ALA A 44 -6.45 -20.74 -13.41
C ALA A 44 -7.65 -21.46 -14.06
N LYS A 45 -8.87 -21.17 -13.59
CA LYS A 45 -10.11 -21.72 -14.15
C LYS A 45 -10.36 -21.27 -15.59
N GLU A 46 -10.15 -19.99 -15.91
CA GLU A 46 -10.31 -19.49 -17.29
C GLU A 46 -9.30 -20.12 -18.26
N LEU A 47 -8.08 -20.36 -17.78
CA LEU A 47 -6.99 -20.91 -18.58
C LEU A 47 -7.00 -22.44 -18.65
N GLY A 48 -7.85 -23.11 -17.87
CA GLY A 48 -7.90 -24.57 -17.77
C GLY A 48 -6.62 -25.19 -17.22
N VAL A 49 -5.93 -24.49 -16.31
CA VAL A 49 -4.70 -24.97 -15.66
C VAL A 49 -5.07 -25.64 -14.33
N ASP A 50 -4.50 -26.81 -14.05
CA ASP A 50 -4.75 -27.56 -12.81
C ASP A 50 -4.36 -26.77 -11.55
N ASP A 51 -5.10 -27.03 -10.46
CA ASP A 51 -4.99 -26.30 -9.20
C ASP A 51 -3.62 -26.44 -8.49
N GLU A 52 -2.77 -27.37 -8.92
CA GLU A 52 -1.42 -27.52 -8.38
C GLU A 52 -0.52 -26.30 -8.71
N PHE A 53 -0.84 -25.56 -9.78
CA PHE A 53 -0.17 -24.31 -10.14
C PHE A 53 -0.81 -23.09 -9.47
N SER A 54 -2.12 -23.13 -9.17
CA SER A 54 -2.88 -22.04 -8.54
C SER A 54 -2.67 -21.96 -7.01
N THR A 55 -2.39 -23.10 -6.37
CA THR A 55 -2.15 -23.21 -4.91
C THR A 55 -0.80 -22.62 -4.46
N ARG A 56 0.11 -22.33 -5.39
CA ARG A 56 1.42 -21.73 -5.13
C ARG A 56 1.37 -20.20 -5.30
N ARG A 57 1.13 -19.49 -4.19
CA ARG A 57 1.07 -18.01 -4.16
C ARG A 57 2.31 -17.32 -4.75
N ASP A 58 3.46 -17.98 -4.76
CA ASP A 58 4.72 -17.51 -5.34
C ASP A 58 4.75 -17.48 -6.88
N ARG A 59 3.72 -18.02 -7.55
CA ARG A 59 3.66 -18.10 -9.03
C ARG A 59 2.52 -17.31 -9.66
N PHE A 60 1.83 -16.46 -8.89
CA PHE A 60 0.75 -15.62 -9.42
C PHE A 60 1.21 -14.79 -10.63
N GLN A 61 2.40 -14.19 -10.57
CA GLN A 61 2.95 -13.35 -11.64
C GLN A 61 3.09 -14.12 -12.95
N THR A 62 3.57 -15.36 -12.88
CA THR A 62 3.70 -16.26 -14.02
C THR A 62 2.34 -16.67 -14.58
N LEU A 63 1.33 -16.90 -13.72
CA LEU A 63 -0.03 -17.18 -14.17
C LEU A 63 -0.66 -15.98 -14.88
N ALA A 64 -0.45 -14.77 -14.35
CA ALA A 64 -0.90 -13.53 -14.99
C ALA A 64 -0.17 -13.25 -16.32
N GLU A 65 1.12 -13.58 -16.41
CA GLU A 65 1.88 -13.57 -17.66
C GLU A 65 1.27 -14.54 -18.69
N TYR A 66 1.01 -15.77 -18.27
CA TYR A 66 0.38 -16.77 -19.13
C TYR A 66 -1.02 -16.35 -19.60
N TYR A 67 -1.80 -15.70 -18.72
CA TYR A 67 -3.07 -15.08 -19.09
C TYR A 67 -2.90 -14.06 -20.23
N ARG A 68 -1.94 -13.14 -20.09
CA ARG A 68 -1.65 -12.13 -21.11
C ARG A 68 -1.22 -12.77 -22.42
N ILE A 69 -0.38 -13.81 -22.39
CA ILE A 69 0.05 -14.54 -23.59
C ILE A 69 -1.15 -15.17 -24.31
N LYS A 70 -2.08 -15.78 -23.57
CA LYS A 70 -3.24 -16.47 -24.15
C LYS A 70 -4.29 -15.52 -24.71
N HIS A 71 -4.54 -14.41 -24.03
CA HIS A 71 -5.56 -13.43 -24.42
C HIS A 71 -5.01 -12.28 -25.30
N GLY A 72 -3.70 -12.22 -25.51
CA GLY A 72 -3.01 -11.14 -26.22
C GLY A 72 -2.94 -9.82 -25.44
N SER A 73 -3.62 -9.71 -24.30
CA SER A 73 -3.61 -8.54 -23.42
C SER A 73 -4.13 -8.90 -22.02
N ILE A 74 -3.88 -8.03 -21.03
CA ILE A 74 -4.46 -8.16 -19.68
C ILE A 74 -5.86 -7.51 -19.57
N GLY A 75 -6.32 -6.82 -20.62
CA GLY A 75 -7.54 -6.03 -20.63
C GLY A 75 -8.82 -6.77 -20.21
N PRO A 76 -9.04 -8.04 -20.60
CA PRO A 76 -10.20 -8.81 -20.13
C PRO A 76 -10.19 -9.04 -18.61
N LEU A 77 -9.03 -9.39 -18.05
CA LEU A 77 -8.84 -9.56 -16.61
C LEU A 77 -9.06 -8.25 -15.86
N ARG A 78 -8.47 -7.16 -16.36
CA ARG A 78 -8.67 -5.81 -15.82
C ARG A 78 -10.15 -5.43 -15.80
N SER A 79 -10.84 -5.61 -16.92
CA SER A 79 -12.27 -5.29 -17.03
C SER A 79 -13.11 -6.11 -16.06
N TRP A 80 -12.72 -7.36 -15.81
CA TRP A 80 -13.34 -8.17 -14.78
C TRP A 80 -13.04 -7.63 -13.38
N MET A 81 -11.79 -7.29 -13.07
CA MET A 81 -11.40 -6.71 -11.78
C MET A 81 -12.15 -5.41 -11.52
N ASP A 82 -12.19 -4.48 -12.48
CA ASP A 82 -12.90 -3.21 -12.35
C ASP A 82 -14.40 -3.40 -12.01
N ARG A 83 -15.06 -4.37 -12.65
CA ARG A 83 -16.47 -4.70 -12.37
C ARG A 83 -16.71 -5.41 -11.04
N ASN A 84 -15.75 -6.22 -10.57
CA ASN A 84 -15.92 -7.08 -9.40
C ASN A 84 -15.25 -6.51 -8.14
N TRP A 85 -14.34 -5.55 -8.31
CA TRP A 85 -13.62 -4.87 -7.24
C TRP A 85 -14.15 -3.44 -6.99
N SER A 86 -15.44 -3.24 -7.26
CA SER A 86 -16.18 -2.07 -6.82
C SER A 86 -16.87 -2.37 -5.49
N VAL A 87 -16.66 -1.52 -4.49
CA VAL A 87 -17.40 -1.57 -3.23
C VAL A 87 -18.53 -0.56 -3.27
N ALA A 88 -19.71 -0.95 -2.77
CA ALA A 88 -20.85 -0.04 -2.66
C ALA A 88 -20.48 1.16 -1.77
N LYS A 89 -20.88 2.37 -2.19
CA LYS A 89 -20.55 3.63 -1.50
C LYS A 89 -20.94 3.59 -0.02
N GLU A 90 -22.09 3.01 0.28
CA GLU A 90 -22.65 2.88 1.63
C GLU A 90 -21.79 2.01 2.55
N ARG A 91 -21.01 1.06 2.00
CA ARG A 91 -20.06 0.27 2.78
C ARG A 91 -18.82 1.07 3.15
N ILE A 92 -18.29 1.86 2.21
CA ILE A 92 -17.14 2.73 2.49
C ILE A 92 -17.53 3.82 3.51
N GLU A 93 -18.72 4.39 3.37
CA GLU A 93 -19.25 5.40 4.30
C GLU A 93 -19.37 4.86 5.75
N LYS A 94 -19.73 3.59 5.91
CA LYS A 94 -19.80 2.91 7.22
C LYS A 94 -18.45 2.40 7.72
N SER A 95 -17.40 2.41 6.90
CA SER A 95 -16.10 1.88 7.27
C SER A 95 -15.37 2.87 8.18
N GLU A 96 -15.29 2.53 9.47
CA GLU A 96 -14.53 3.33 10.44
C GLU A 96 -13.06 3.46 10.03
N LEU A 97 -12.47 2.37 9.52
CA LEU A 97 -11.09 2.34 9.07
C LEU A 97 -10.80 3.39 7.99
N HIS A 98 -11.64 3.49 6.96
CA HIS A 98 -11.47 4.49 5.89
C HIS A 98 -11.66 5.92 6.43
N ARG A 99 -12.65 6.13 7.31
CA ARG A 99 -12.87 7.41 7.98
C ARG A 99 -11.63 7.85 8.80
N LEU A 100 -11.00 6.92 9.53
CA LEU A 100 -9.80 7.20 10.31
C LEU A 100 -8.60 7.56 9.42
N ILE A 101 -8.39 6.84 8.30
CA ILE A 101 -7.34 7.18 7.32
C ILE A 101 -7.52 8.61 6.80
N VAL A 102 -8.74 8.99 6.43
CA VAL A 102 -9.05 10.35 5.96
C VAL A 102 -8.85 11.39 7.07
N THR A 103 -9.16 11.04 8.32
CA THR A 103 -9.02 11.93 9.48
C THR A 103 -7.55 12.22 9.82
N LEU A 104 -6.66 11.25 9.64
CA LEU A 104 -5.22 11.39 9.89
C LEU A 104 -4.52 12.35 8.91
N ASP A 105 -5.16 12.70 7.80
CA ASP A 105 -4.74 13.79 6.88
C ASP A 105 -3.26 13.67 6.42
N PHE A 106 -2.86 12.47 6.01
CA PHE A 106 -1.54 12.26 5.44
C PHE A 106 -1.35 13.09 4.15
N PRO A 107 -0.19 13.74 3.94
CA PRO A 107 0.12 14.48 2.71
C PRO A 107 0.23 13.57 1.49
N VAL A 108 0.70 12.34 1.67
CA VAL A 108 0.84 11.36 0.60
C VAL A 108 0.42 9.99 1.10
N ILE A 109 -0.43 9.32 0.33
CA ILE A 109 -0.89 7.96 0.54
C ILE A 109 -0.48 7.15 -0.69
N TYR A 110 0.46 6.24 -0.54
CA TYR A 110 0.80 5.25 -1.56
C TYR A 110 -0.09 4.02 -1.40
N THR A 111 -0.51 3.42 -2.51
CA THR A 111 -1.21 2.13 -2.48
C THR A 111 -0.79 1.26 -3.66
N THR A 112 -0.73 -0.05 -3.42
CA THR A 112 -0.58 -1.07 -4.48
C THR A 112 -1.94 -1.60 -4.95
N ASN A 113 -3.03 -1.09 -4.36
CA ASN A 113 -4.38 -1.51 -4.69
C ASN A 113 -4.90 -0.75 -5.90
N TYR A 114 -5.63 -1.47 -6.74
CA TYR A 114 -6.22 -0.94 -7.96
C TYR A 114 -7.60 -0.31 -7.74
N ASP A 115 -8.35 -0.77 -6.73
CA ASP A 115 -9.68 -0.26 -6.39
C ASP A 115 -9.69 1.24 -6.01
N ARG A 116 -10.87 1.87 -6.07
CA ARG A 116 -11.04 3.30 -5.79
C ARG A 116 -11.51 3.59 -4.36
N ASN A 117 -11.29 2.69 -3.40
CA ASN A 117 -11.89 2.82 -2.06
C ASN A 117 -11.32 4.01 -1.28
N LEU A 118 -10.03 4.29 -1.42
CA LEU A 118 -9.39 5.45 -0.77
C LEU A 118 -9.94 6.75 -1.36
N GLU A 119 -9.98 6.86 -2.68
CA GLU A 119 -10.53 7.99 -3.42
C GLU A 119 -11.98 8.25 -3.01
N LEU A 120 -12.80 7.21 -2.98
CA LEU A 120 -14.21 7.30 -2.59
C LEU A 120 -14.37 7.71 -1.12
N ALA A 121 -13.49 7.25 -0.22
CA ALA A 121 -13.51 7.68 1.18
C ALA A 121 -13.23 9.18 1.32
N PHE A 122 -12.25 9.73 0.58
CA PHE A 122 -11.99 11.17 0.55
C PHE A 122 -13.19 11.96 0.00
N GLU A 123 -13.83 11.47 -1.07
CA GLU A 123 -15.04 12.08 -1.64
C GLU A 123 -16.22 12.09 -0.66
N ILE A 124 -16.50 10.96 0.00
CA ILE A 124 -17.59 10.83 1.00
C ILE A 124 -17.38 11.81 2.17
N HIS A 125 -16.16 11.93 2.65
CA HIS A 125 -15.83 12.80 3.79
C HIS A 125 -15.50 14.25 3.39
N GLY A 126 -15.72 14.62 2.12
CA GLY A 126 -15.53 15.99 1.63
C GLY A 126 -14.09 16.50 1.75
N ARG A 127 -13.10 15.60 1.70
CA ARG A 127 -11.68 15.95 1.75
C ARG A 127 -11.09 16.02 0.35
N GLU A 128 -10.33 17.07 0.11
CA GLU A 128 -9.63 17.26 -1.15
C GLU A 128 -8.48 16.27 -1.31
N TYR A 129 -8.37 15.66 -2.50
CA TYR A 129 -7.25 14.81 -2.86
C TYR A 129 -6.83 15.03 -4.32
N VAL A 130 -5.70 14.43 -4.70
CA VAL A 130 -5.25 14.27 -6.09
C VAL A 130 -4.87 12.83 -6.30
N LYS A 131 -5.48 12.18 -7.30
CA LYS A 131 -5.05 10.87 -7.78
C LYS A 131 -3.79 11.00 -8.62
N VAL A 132 -2.77 10.20 -8.32
CA VAL A 132 -1.50 10.15 -9.05
C VAL A 132 -1.21 8.72 -9.49
N ALA A 133 -1.45 8.44 -10.76
CA ALA A 133 -1.21 7.11 -11.35
C ALA A 133 -0.08 7.08 -12.40
N ASN A 134 0.37 8.23 -12.89
CA ASN A 134 1.35 8.30 -13.97
C ASN A 134 2.16 9.61 -13.95
N ALA A 135 3.11 9.74 -14.86
CA ALA A 135 4.00 10.90 -14.97
C ALA A 135 3.26 12.23 -15.15
N ARG A 136 2.19 12.23 -15.95
CA ARG A 136 1.37 13.42 -16.19
C ARG A 136 0.71 13.88 -14.89
N HIS A 137 0.14 12.95 -14.13
CA HIS A 137 -0.44 13.27 -12.83
C HIS A 137 0.61 13.78 -11.84
N VAL A 138 1.84 13.24 -11.85
CA VAL A 138 2.94 13.76 -11.02
C VAL A 138 3.23 15.22 -11.36
N ALA A 139 3.32 15.57 -12.65
CA ALA A 139 3.59 16.93 -13.08
C ALA A 139 2.45 17.92 -12.78
N GLN A 140 1.20 17.45 -12.79
CA GLN A 140 0.00 18.27 -12.61
C GLN A 140 -0.49 18.30 -11.15
N ALA A 141 0.15 17.56 -10.23
CA ALA A 141 -0.29 17.43 -8.86
C ALA A 141 -0.20 18.78 -8.12
N ARG A 142 -1.35 19.31 -7.72
CA ARG A 142 -1.44 20.53 -6.89
C ARG A 142 -0.86 20.28 -5.50
N ARG A 143 -0.09 21.22 -4.98
CA ARG A 143 0.50 21.11 -3.63
C ARG A 143 -0.53 21.44 -2.55
N GLY A 144 -0.26 21.01 -1.32
CA GLY A 144 -1.06 21.36 -0.13
C GLY A 144 -2.31 20.51 0.08
N VAL A 145 -2.54 19.50 -0.77
CA VAL A 145 -3.62 18.52 -0.63
C VAL A 145 -3.05 17.11 -0.58
N THR A 146 -3.84 16.14 -0.11
CA THR A 146 -3.41 14.74 -0.06
C THR A 146 -3.23 14.16 -1.47
N HIS A 147 -2.08 13.54 -1.72
CA HIS A 147 -1.84 12.78 -2.94
C HIS A 147 -2.10 11.31 -2.71
N ILE A 148 -3.04 10.72 -3.45
CA ILE A 148 -3.27 9.26 -3.48
C ILE A 148 -2.49 8.70 -4.69
N VAL A 149 -1.35 8.07 -4.42
CA VAL A 149 -0.44 7.53 -5.43
C VAL A 149 -0.71 6.05 -5.66
N LYS A 150 -1.17 5.73 -6.87
CA LYS A 150 -1.50 4.38 -7.33
C LYS A 150 -0.22 3.69 -7.81
N PHE A 151 0.56 3.17 -6.87
CA PHE A 151 1.95 2.74 -7.11
C PHE A 151 2.06 1.63 -8.15
N HIS A 152 1.11 0.70 -8.19
CA HIS A 152 1.03 -0.40 -9.16
C HIS A 152 0.14 -0.09 -10.37
N GLY A 153 -0.25 1.17 -10.55
CA GLY A 153 -1.13 1.58 -11.63
C GLY A 153 -2.59 1.63 -11.22
N ASP A 154 -3.42 1.97 -12.19
CA ASP A 154 -4.84 2.27 -12.03
C ASP A 154 -5.64 1.61 -13.15
N PHE A 155 -6.88 1.20 -12.85
CA PHE A 155 -7.74 0.56 -13.85
C PHE A 155 -8.10 1.47 -15.03
N ASP A 156 -7.96 2.78 -14.90
CA ASP A 156 -8.19 3.74 -15.98
C ASP A 156 -7.08 3.73 -17.05
N GLU A 157 -5.91 3.13 -16.77
CA GLU A 157 -4.75 3.11 -17.68
C GLU A 157 -4.08 1.73 -17.70
N ASP A 158 -4.50 0.88 -18.66
CA ASP A 158 -4.07 -0.52 -18.79
C ASP A 158 -2.54 -0.69 -18.80
N SER A 159 -1.80 0.22 -19.45
CA SER A 159 -0.34 0.17 -19.53
C SER A 159 0.38 0.49 -18.23
N SER A 160 -0.34 0.98 -17.22
CA SER A 160 0.22 1.30 -15.90
C SER A 160 0.19 0.13 -14.92
N LEU A 161 -0.61 -0.91 -15.21
CA LEU A 161 -0.87 -2.03 -14.30
C LEU A 161 0.35 -2.93 -14.12
N VAL A 162 0.66 -3.26 -12.87
CA VAL A 162 1.77 -4.17 -12.50
C VAL A 162 1.20 -5.51 -12.04
N LEU A 163 0.95 -6.42 -13.00
CA LEU A 163 0.25 -7.68 -12.72
C LEU A 163 1.04 -8.91 -13.15
N THR A 164 1.70 -8.85 -14.30
CA THR A 164 2.41 -9.98 -14.89
C THR A 164 3.86 -10.04 -14.44
N GLU A 165 4.51 -11.19 -14.61
CA GLU A 165 5.93 -11.37 -14.31
C GLU A 165 6.81 -10.32 -15.00
N THR A 166 6.59 -10.06 -16.29
CA THR A 166 7.35 -9.03 -17.01
C THR A 166 7.15 -7.63 -16.39
N ASP A 167 5.92 -7.27 -15.99
CA ASP A 167 5.66 -5.95 -15.41
C ASP A 167 6.45 -5.75 -14.10
N TYR A 168 6.49 -6.78 -13.24
CA TYR A 168 7.28 -6.74 -12.00
C TYR A 168 8.79 -6.70 -12.27
N LEU A 169 9.26 -7.41 -13.30
CA LEU A 169 10.68 -7.44 -13.69
C LEU A 169 11.14 -6.09 -14.27
N ASP A 170 10.34 -5.47 -15.13
CA ASP A 170 10.65 -4.17 -15.74
C ASP A 170 10.78 -3.07 -14.68
N ARG A 171 10.02 -3.20 -13.58
CA ARG A 171 10.10 -2.31 -12.41
C ARG A 171 11.31 -2.53 -11.51
N LEU A 172 12.10 -3.58 -11.68
CA LEU A 172 13.34 -3.77 -10.91
C LEU A 172 14.41 -2.71 -11.20
N SER A 173 14.28 -2.02 -12.34
CA SER A 173 15.09 -0.84 -12.65
C SER A 173 14.78 0.34 -11.72
N PHE A 174 13.55 0.39 -11.19
CA PHE A 174 12.98 1.51 -10.42
C PHE A 174 13.15 2.87 -11.10
N ASN A 175 13.08 2.90 -12.42
CA ASN A 175 13.20 4.14 -13.19
C ASN A 175 11.83 4.72 -13.57
N SER A 176 10.74 4.06 -13.18
CA SER A 176 9.42 4.64 -13.43
C SER A 176 9.26 5.96 -12.65
N PRO A 177 8.47 6.91 -13.17
CA PRO A 177 8.21 8.18 -12.49
C PRO A 177 7.69 8.01 -11.07
N LEU A 178 6.88 6.98 -10.80
CA LEU A 178 6.35 6.69 -9.47
C LEU A 178 7.42 6.11 -8.54
N ASP A 179 8.35 5.29 -9.05
CA ASP A 179 9.46 4.79 -8.25
C ASP A 179 10.43 5.90 -7.84
N VAL A 180 10.74 6.81 -8.77
CA VAL A 180 11.59 7.98 -8.51
C VAL A 180 10.96 8.86 -7.44
N ARG A 181 9.67 9.15 -7.59
CA ARG A 181 8.91 9.95 -6.64
C ARG A 181 8.85 9.29 -5.27
N PHE A 182 8.49 8.01 -5.20
CA PHE A 182 8.42 7.30 -3.92
C PHE A 182 9.77 7.28 -3.20
N ARG A 183 10.88 7.06 -3.91
CA ARG A 183 12.22 7.18 -3.30
C ARG A 183 12.47 8.57 -2.73
N SER A 184 12.14 9.62 -3.49
CA SER A 184 12.31 11.00 -3.03
C SER A 184 11.49 11.28 -1.77
N ASP A 185 10.22 10.87 -1.77
CA ASP A 185 9.31 11.08 -0.64
C ASP A 185 9.74 10.27 0.59
N ALA A 186 10.12 9.00 0.38
CA ALA A 186 10.53 8.05 1.41
C ALA A 186 11.90 8.35 2.04
N LEU A 187 12.77 9.09 1.36
CA LEU A 187 14.04 9.53 1.95
C LEU A 187 13.78 10.51 3.10
N GLY A 188 12.88 11.47 2.93
CA GLY A 188 12.68 12.57 3.90
C GLY A 188 11.51 12.40 4.86
N SER A 189 10.76 11.31 4.79
CA SER A 189 9.49 11.18 5.52
C SER A 189 9.42 9.92 6.38
N THR A 190 8.72 10.03 7.50
CA THR A 190 8.28 8.86 8.26
C THR A 190 7.31 8.06 7.41
N ILE A 191 7.41 6.72 7.40
CA ILE A 191 6.49 5.87 6.60
C ILE A 191 5.69 4.99 7.54
N LEU A 192 4.38 4.89 7.33
CA LEU A 192 3.51 3.92 7.99
C LEU A 192 2.93 2.95 6.95
N PHE A 193 3.21 1.67 7.09
CA PHE A 193 2.58 0.60 6.30
C PHE A 193 1.38 0.01 7.05
N ILE A 194 0.20 -0.06 6.39
CA ILE A 194 -1.00 -0.71 6.91
C ILE A 194 -1.63 -1.65 5.89
N GLY A 195 -2.21 -2.76 6.35
CA GLY A 195 -2.85 -3.76 5.49
C GLY A 195 -1.89 -4.34 4.44
N TYR A 196 -0.58 -4.30 4.70
CA TYR A 196 0.47 -4.67 3.76
C TYR A 196 1.27 -5.86 4.28
N SER A 197 1.44 -6.89 3.46
CA SER A 197 2.16 -8.12 3.82
C SER A 197 3.67 -8.08 3.55
N LEU A 198 4.19 -6.98 2.96
CA LEU A 198 5.58 -6.88 2.48
C LEU A 198 6.03 -8.07 1.63
N SER A 199 5.11 -8.78 0.99
CA SER A 199 5.38 -9.91 0.09
C SER A 199 5.76 -9.44 -1.32
N ASP A 200 5.52 -8.16 -1.62
CA ASP A 200 5.88 -7.55 -2.89
C ASP A 200 7.41 -7.38 -3.03
N PRO A 201 8.05 -8.04 -4.01
CA PRO A 201 9.48 -7.95 -4.20
C PRO A 201 9.96 -6.55 -4.59
N ASN A 202 9.17 -5.76 -5.33
CA ASN A 202 9.55 -4.39 -5.72
C ASN A 202 9.63 -3.48 -4.48
N ILE A 203 8.62 -3.50 -3.61
CA ILE A 203 8.63 -2.69 -2.37
C ILE A 203 9.73 -3.14 -1.40
N ARG A 204 9.93 -4.45 -1.21
CA ARG A 204 11.03 -4.96 -0.35
C ARG A 204 12.39 -4.48 -0.84
N LEU A 205 12.65 -4.61 -2.13
CA LEU A 205 13.92 -4.20 -2.72
C LEU A 205 14.12 -2.68 -2.63
N LEU A 206 13.05 -1.89 -2.76
CA LEU A 206 13.10 -0.45 -2.60
C LEU A 206 13.43 -0.04 -1.15
N LEU A 207 12.78 -0.65 -0.16
CA LEU A 207 13.08 -0.43 1.26
C LEU A 207 14.52 -0.81 1.61
N HIS A 208 15.00 -1.94 1.08
CA HIS A 208 16.39 -2.33 1.24
C HIS A 208 17.36 -1.30 0.62
N ARG A 209 17.06 -0.75 -0.57
CA ARG A 209 17.88 0.31 -1.19
C ARG A 209 17.85 1.63 -0.40
N LEU A 210 16.70 2.00 0.17
CA LEU A 210 16.59 3.16 1.06
C LEU A 210 17.46 2.97 2.29
N TRP A 211 17.37 1.82 2.95
CA TRP A 211 18.24 1.47 4.07
C TRP A 211 19.73 1.54 3.69
N GLN A 212 20.12 0.94 2.56
CA GLN A 212 21.51 1.01 2.07
C GLN A 212 21.99 2.45 1.83
N THR A 213 21.12 3.32 1.31
CA THR A 213 21.45 4.73 1.04
C THR A 213 21.79 5.46 2.34
N TRP A 214 20.94 5.31 3.35
CA TRP A 214 21.16 5.90 4.67
C TRP A 214 22.38 5.31 5.37
N HIS A 215 22.54 3.97 5.34
CA HIS A 215 23.68 3.29 5.94
C HIS A 215 25.02 3.75 5.33
N ARG A 216 25.10 3.89 4.00
CA ARG A 216 26.30 4.36 3.30
C ARG A 216 26.60 5.85 3.50
N SER A 217 25.58 6.65 3.83
CA SER A 217 25.76 8.08 4.06
C SER A 217 26.50 8.40 5.37
N GLY A 218 26.52 7.47 6.34
CA GLY A 218 27.02 7.70 7.69
C GLY A 218 26.02 8.40 8.62
N TYR A 219 24.88 8.86 8.11
CA TYR A 219 23.81 9.56 8.84
C TYR A 219 22.60 8.66 9.12
N GLU A 220 22.82 7.36 9.36
CA GLU A 220 21.74 6.39 9.56
C GLU A 220 20.81 6.75 10.73
N LYS A 221 21.33 7.44 11.75
CA LYS A 221 20.58 7.91 12.91
C LYS A 221 19.61 9.06 12.59
N ASP A 222 19.88 9.81 11.53
CA ASP A 222 19.06 10.94 11.08
C ASP A 222 17.92 10.48 10.15
N ARG A 223 17.89 9.20 9.80
CA ARG A 223 16.84 8.64 8.95
C ARG A 223 15.48 8.71 9.67
N PRO A 224 14.44 9.27 9.03
CA PRO A 224 13.09 9.22 9.57
C PRO A 224 12.64 7.78 9.87
N PRO A 225 12.00 7.54 11.02
CA PRO A 225 11.56 6.20 11.38
C PRO A 225 10.51 5.69 10.41
N SER A 226 10.49 4.38 10.19
CA SER A 226 9.44 3.71 9.42
C SER A 226 8.73 2.70 10.29
N PHE A 227 7.43 2.53 10.09
CA PHE A 227 6.57 1.69 10.91
C PHE A 227 5.73 0.79 10.02
N ILE A 228 5.45 -0.42 10.48
CA ILE A 228 4.46 -1.31 9.86
C ILE A 228 3.51 -1.83 10.92
N PHE A 229 2.21 -1.74 10.64
CA PHE A 229 1.20 -2.40 11.46
C PHE A 229 1.08 -3.87 11.06
N MET A 230 1.17 -4.77 12.03
CA MET A 230 0.92 -6.19 11.88
C MET A 230 -0.17 -6.65 12.86
N PRO A 231 -1.15 -7.45 12.42
CA PRO A 231 -2.26 -7.87 13.29
C PRO A 231 -1.80 -8.81 14.40
N SER A 232 -0.75 -9.59 14.16
CA SER A 232 -0.18 -10.53 15.10
C SER A 232 1.34 -10.45 15.09
N ARG A 233 1.95 -10.86 16.20
CA ARG A 233 3.39 -10.86 16.37
C ARG A 233 4.04 -11.87 15.43
N ASN A 234 5.10 -11.45 14.74
CA ASN A 234 5.90 -12.34 13.89
C ASN A 234 7.38 -12.02 14.12
N PRO A 235 8.07 -12.77 15.01
CA PRO A 235 9.45 -12.45 15.38
C PRO A 235 10.44 -12.55 14.20
N VAL A 236 10.12 -13.37 13.18
CA VAL A 236 10.98 -13.51 11.99
C VAL A 236 10.90 -12.24 11.15
N GLU A 237 9.69 -11.75 10.86
CA GLU A 237 9.51 -10.51 10.12
C GLU A 237 10.00 -9.30 10.93
N GLU A 238 9.70 -9.24 12.23
CA GLU A 238 10.19 -8.20 13.14
C GLU A 238 11.72 -8.06 13.10
N ALA A 239 12.46 -9.17 13.14
CA ALA A 239 13.92 -9.15 13.11
C ALA A 239 14.46 -8.64 11.76
N VAL A 240 13.87 -9.08 10.64
CA VAL A 240 14.30 -8.68 9.29
C VAL A 240 13.99 -7.21 9.03
N LEU A 241 12.79 -6.75 9.43
CA LEU A 241 12.36 -5.37 9.24
C LEU A 241 13.09 -4.42 10.18
N GLY A 242 13.35 -4.83 11.41
CA GLY A 242 14.19 -4.10 12.36
C GLY A 242 15.60 -3.86 11.84
N ARG A 243 16.18 -4.80 11.06
CA ARG A 243 17.47 -4.59 10.38
C ARG A 243 17.43 -3.46 9.36
N TRP A 244 16.28 -3.22 8.71
CA TRP A 244 16.08 -2.08 7.83
C TRP A 244 15.55 -0.85 8.59
N GLY A 245 15.58 -0.92 9.93
CA GLY A 245 15.02 0.04 10.88
C GLY A 245 13.55 0.39 10.60
N ILE A 246 12.76 -0.61 10.25
CA ILE A 246 11.31 -0.54 10.22
C ILE A 246 10.80 -1.16 11.52
N SER A 247 10.10 -0.37 12.32
CA SER A 247 9.54 -0.80 13.60
C SER A 247 8.17 -1.44 13.38
N VAL A 248 7.96 -2.63 13.95
CA VAL A 248 6.67 -3.31 13.88
C VAL A 248 5.76 -2.85 15.01
N LEU A 249 4.55 -2.44 14.66
CA LEU A 249 3.46 -2.09 15.56
C LEU A 249 2.46 -3.24 15.56
N VAL A 250 2.30 -3.91 16.70
CA VAL A 250 1.47 -5.12 16.79
C VAL A 250 0.07 -4.76 17.30
N GLY A 251 -0.95 -5.25 16.63
CA GLY A 251 -2.35 -5.14 17.06
C GLY A 251 -2.67 -5.96 18.30
N ALA A 252 -3.66 -5.52 19.07
CA ALA A 252 -4.22 -6.31 20.18
C ALA A 252 -5.40 -7.15 19.66
N GLY A 253 -5.24 -8.47 19.61
CA GLY A 253 -6.33 -9.41 19.34
C GLY A 253 -6.13 -10.31 18.11
N ASN A 254 -7.11 -11.17 17.87
CA ASN A 254 -7.07 -12.17 16.79
C ASN A 254 -7.74 -11.70 15.49
N ASP A 255 -8.46 -10.57 15.52
CA ASP A 255 -9.12 -9.99 14.35
C ASP A 255 -8.22 -8.88 13.75
N PRO A 256 -7.66 -9.10 12.54
CA PRO A 256 -6.80 -8.12 11.88
C PRO A 256 -7.46 -6.76 11.62
N GLU A 257 -8.75 -6.75 11.27
CA GLU A 257 -9.47 -5.51 10.95
C GLU A 257 -9.72 -4.70 12.21
N ALA A 258 -10.21 -5.36 13.27
CA ALA A 258 -10.45 -4.72 14.55
C ALA A 258 -9.15 -4.18 15.15
N GLY A 259 -8.06 -4.96 15.09
CA GLY A 259 -6.74 -4.54 15.58
C GLY A 259 -6.19 -3.32 14.83
N LEU A 260 -6.34 -3.27 13.49
CA LEU A 260 -5.92 -2.12 12.70
C LEU A 260 -6.79 -0.89 13.00
N THR A 261 -8.10 -1.07 13.14
CA THR A 261 -9.03 0.02 13.46
C THR A 261 -8.72 0.61 14.84
N ASP A 262 -8.47 -0.23 15.85
CA ASP A 262 -8.06 0.22 17.19
C ASP A 262 -6.74 0.99 17.16
N PHE A 263 -5.74 0.48 16.44
CA PHE A 263 -4.47 1.15 16.26
C PHE A 263 -4.66 2.55 15.63
N LEU A 264 -5.43 2.66 14.55
CA LEU A 264 -5.68 3.95 13.90
C LEU A 264 -6.48 4.90 14.79
N ARG A 265 -7.41 4.40 15.62
CA ARG A 265 -8.14 5.21 16.59
C ARG A 265 -7.20 5.83 17.63
N ARG A 266 -6.33 5.01 18.22
CA ARG A 266 -5.30 5.48 19.16
C ARG A 266 -4.34 6.47 18.51
N LEU A 267 -4.00 6.28 17.24
CA LEU A 267 -3.16 7.20 16.50
C LEU A 267 -3.87 8.55 16.26
N VAL A 268 -5.15 8.55 15.91
CA VAL A 268 -5.96 9.78 15.79
C VAL A 268 -6.02 10.51 17.14
N GLU A 269 -6.23 9.80 18.24
CA GLU A 269 -6.21 10.38 19.58
C GLU A 269 -4.85 11.02 19.90
N ALA A 270 -3.74 10.32 19.64
CA ALA A 270 -2.39 10.84 19.85
C ALA A 270 -2.05 12.05 18.95
N VAL A 271 -2.61 12.12 17.75
CA VAL A 271 -2.50 13.29 16.86
C VAL A 271 -3.32 14.47 17.39
N ALA A 272 -4.48 14.21 18.01
CA ALA A 272 -5.38 15.23 18.54
C ALA A 272 -4.95 15.80 19.91
N VAL A 273 -4.19 15.04 20.70
CA VAL A 273 -3.65 15.54 21.98
C VAL A 273 -2.57 16.58 21.70
N THR A 274 -2.95 17.85 21.77
CA THR A 274 -2.09 19.02 21.94
C THR A 274 -2.87 20.11 22.67
#